data_AF-A0A0Q9NG47-F1
#
_entry.id   AF-A0A0Q9NG47-F1
#
_cell.length_a   1.000
_cell.length_b   1.000
_cell.length_c   1.000
_cell.angle_alpha   90.00
_cell.angle_beta   90.00
_cell.angle_gamma   90.00
#
_symmetry.space_group_name_H-M   'P 1'
#
loop_
_entity.id
_entity.type
_entity.pdbx_description
1 polymer ?
#
loop_
_entity_poly.entity_id
_entity_poly.type
_entity_poly.pdbx_seq_one_letter_code
_entity_poly.pdbx_strand_id
1 'polypeptide(L)'
;MAIWGADVDQLKVLGTKLQAGAQEIDNQRSILTKVLAGTQWLGPDADKFRNEWNGEHVANLSRISQALQQASQQANRNASDQEGASTR
;
A
#
# COMPACT_ATOMS: atom_id res chain seq x y z
N MET A 1 -35.65 -12.14 1.17
CA MET A 1 -34.75 -12.65 0.13
C MET A 1 -33.43 -11.93 0.29
N ALA A 2 -32.34 -12.69 0.39
CA ALA A 2 -31.04 -12.20 0.84
C ALA A 2 -30.46 -11.19 -0.16
N ILE A 3 -30.25 -9.95 0.29
CA ILE A 3 -29.47 -8.93 -0.41
C ILE A 3 -28.00 -9.37 -0.29
N TRP A 4 -27.56 -10.20 -1.22
CA TRP A 4 -26.14 -10.51 -1.40
C TRP A 4 -25.51 -9.36 -2.18
N GLY A 5 -25.05 -8.36 -1.44
CA GLY A 5 -24.19 -7.28 -1.93
C GLY A 5 -23.38 -6.78 -0.75
N ALA A 6 -22.05 -6.74 -0.88
CA ALA A 6 -21.27 -5.98 0.08
C ALA A 6 -21.76 -4.53 0.02
N ASP A 7 -22.02 -3.93 1.18
CA ASP A 7 -22.42 -2.53 1.25
C ASP A 7 -21.43 -1.69 0.41
N VAL A 8 -21.94 -1.08 -0.66
CA VAL A 8 -21.15 -0.32 -1.65
C VAL A 8 -20.32 0.74 -0.95
N ASP A 9 -20.88 1.38 0.08
CA ASP A 9 -20.17 2.40 0.85
C ASP A 9 -19.04 1.77 1.66
N GLN A 10 -19.23 0.56 2.21
CA GLN A 10 -18.15 -0.17 2.89
C GLN A 10 -17.02 -0.54 1.92
N LEU A 11 -17.32 -0.92 0.67
CA LEU A 11 -16.29 -1.20 -0.33
C LEU A 11 -15.52 0.04 -0.74
N LYS A 12 -16.18 1.19 -0.92
CA LYS A 12 -15.52 2.47 -1.18
C LYS A 12 -14.63 2.90 -0.01
N VAL A 13 -15.10 2.72 1.23
CA VAL A 13 -14.32 2.99 2.45
C VAL A 13 -13.09 2.08 2.51
N LEU A 14 -13.25 0.79 2.21
CA LEU A 14 -12.13 -0.16 2.14
C LEU A 14 -11.11 0.27 1.08
N GLY A 15 -11.57 0.59 -0.14
CA GLY A 15 -10.72 1.05 -1.23
C GLY A 15 -9.91 2.29 -0.85
N THR A 16 -10.56 3.27 -0.23
CA THR A 16 -9.91 4.51 0.25
C THR A 16 -8.85 4.21 1.32
N LYS A 17 -9.14 3.34 2.29
CA LYS A 17 -8.19 2.97 3.34
C LYS A 17 -6.97 2.22 2.79
N LEU A 18 -7.17 1.31 1.83
CA LEU A 18 -6.09 0.58 1.17
C LEU A 18 -5.17 1.52 0.38
N GLN A 19 -5.76 2.49 -0.34
CA GLN A 19 -5.00 3.50 -1.07
C GLN A 19 -4.17 4.39 -0.14
N ALA A 20 -4.76 4.85 0.97
CA ALA A 20 -4.06 5.64 1.98
C ALA A 20 -2.91 4.85 2.63
N GLY A 21 -3.14 3.57 2.94
CA GLY A 21 -2.10 2.68 3.48
C GLY A 21 -0.93 2.49 2.52
N ALA A 22 -1.20 2.34 1.23
CA ALA A 22 -0.13 2.25 0.22
C ALA A 22 0.74 3.53 0.17
N GLN A 23 0.09 4.70 0.18
CA GLN A 23 0.79 5.99 0.19
C GLN A 23 1.63 6.18 1.46
N GLU A 24 1.10 5.78 2.62
CA GLU A 24 1.83 5.84 3.88
C GLU A 24 3.10 4.96 3.83
N ILE A 25 3.01 3.74 3.30
CA ILE A 25 4.17 2.86 3.14
C ILE A 25 5.22 3.49 2.22
N ASP A 26 4.81 4.05 1.08
CA ASP A 26 5.73 4.71 0.16
C ASP A 26 6.42 5.94 0.79
N ASN A 27 5.66 6.72 1.57
CA ASN A 27 6.16 7.88 2.31
C ASN A 27 7.19 7.45 3.37
N GLN A 28 6.84 6.48 4.22
CA GLN A 28 7.74 5.98 5.26
C GLN A 28 9.01 5.37 4.68
N ARG A 29 8.89 4.58 3.59
CA ARG A 29 10.06 4.08 2.86
C ARG A 29 10.98 5.22 2.43
N SER A 30 10.44 6.30 1.86
CA SER A 30 11.22 7.46 1.42
C SER A 30 11.89 8.18 2.58
N ILE A 31 11.15 8.43 3.67
CA ILE A 31 11.66 9.09 4.88
C ILE A 31 12.81 8.28 5.48
N LEU A 32 12.60 6.99 5.71
CA LEU A 32 13.61 6.11 6.33
C LEU A 32 14.86 6.00 5.45
N THR A 33 14.70 5.96 4.13
CA THR A 33 15.83 5.96 3.19
C THR A 33 16.65 7.24 3.30
N LYS A 34 15.99 8.40 3.39
CA LYS A 34 16.67 9.70 3.58
C LYS A 34 17.37 9.79 4.93
N VAL A 35 16.74 9.33 6.01
CA VAL A 35 17.33 9.29 7.35
C VAL A 35 18.57 8.38 7.36
N LEU A 36 18.50 7.20 6.73
CA LEU A 36 19.64 6.30 6.62
C LEU A 36 20.79 6.93 5.82
N ALA A 37 20.49 7.62 4.73
CA ALA A 37 21.49 8.32 3.91
C ALA A 37 22.15 9.49 4.67
N GLY A 38 21.42 10.17 5.54
CA GLY A 38 21.94 11.28 6.36
C GLY A 38 22.65 10.84 7.65
N THR A 39 22.51 9.58 8.05
CA THR A 39 23.14 9.06 9.28
C THR A 39 24.64 8.85 9.08
N GLN A 40 25.46 9.52 9.90
CA GLN A 40 26.91 9.33 9.94
C GLN A 40 27.28 8.03 10.70
N TRP A 41 27.02 6.90 10.04
CA TRP A 41 27.38 5.56 10.51
C TRP A 41 28.31 4.91 9.47
N LEU A 42 29.55 4.64 9.87
CA LEU A 42 30.62 4.15 9.01
C LEU A 42 31.07 2.75 9.42
N GLY A 43 31.63 2.02 8.47
CA GLY A 43 32.21 0.70 8.68
C GLY A 43 31.39 -0.44 8.06
N PRO A 44 31.92 -1.68 8.10
CA PRO A 44 31.38 -2.81 7.34
C PRO A 44 29.91 -3.13 7.67
N ASP A 45 29.50 -3.00 8.94
CA ASP A 45 28.12 -3.25 9.36
C ASP A 45 27.15 -2.20 8.79
N ALA A 46 27.60 -0.95 8.70
CA ALA A 46 26.83 0.13 8.12
C ALA A 46 26.61 -0.08 6.62
N ASP A 47 27.65 -0.55 5.92
CA ASP A 47 27.57 -0.88 4.50
C ASP A 47 26.66 -2.08 4.25
N LYS A 48 26.79 -3.13 5.07
CA LYS A 48 25.89 -4.30 5.03
C LYS A 48 24.44 -3.89 5.22
N PHE A 49 24.14 -3.10 6.25
CA PHE A 49 22.78 -2.63 6.51
C PHE A 49 22.22 -1.78 5.36
N ARG A 50 23.03 -0.87 4.79
CA ARG A 50 22.60 -0.07 3.62
C ARG A 50 22.31 -0.93 2.40
N ASN A 51 23.08 -1.99 2.18
CA ASN A 51 22.84 -2.93 1.10
C ASN A 51 21.54 -3.72 1.32
N GLU A 52 21.32 -4.24 2.54
CA GLU A 52 20.08 -4.93 2.92
C GLU A 52 18.86 -4.01 2.79
N TRP A 53 18.97 -2.76 3.26
CA TRP A 53 17.92 -1.76 3.15
C TRP A 53 17.53 -1.46 1.70
N ASN A 54 18.51 -1.09 0.88
CA ASN A 54 18.26 -0.69 -0.52
C ASN A 54 17.85 -1.88 -1.40
N GLY A 55 18.28 -3.10 -1.05
CA GLY A 55 17.94 -4.31 -1.78
C GLY A 55 16.62 -4.92 -1.32
N GLU A 56 16.60 -5.49 -0.12
CA GLU A 56 15.47 -6.29 0.35
C GLU A 56 14.33 -5.42 0.88
N HIS A 57 14.61 -4.50 1.80
CA HIS A 57 13.56 -3.77 2.52
C HIS A 57 12.81 -2.81 1.61
N VAL A 58 13.52 -2.01 0.80
CA VAL A 58 12.92 -1.11 -0.20
C VAL A 58 12.06 -1.88 -1.20
N ALA A 59 12.54 -3.03 -1.70
CA ALA A 59 11.78 -3.86 -2.63
C ALA A 59 10.51 -4.45 -1.98
N ASN A 60 10.61 -4.95 -0.75
CA ASN A 60 9.45 -5.50 -0.03
C ASN A 60 8.40 -4.44 0.26
N LEU A 61 8.80 -3.25 0.74
CA LEU A 61 7.88 -2.14 0.96
C LEU A 61 7.21 -1.69 -0.35
N SER A 62 7.95 -1.66 -1.46
CA SER A 62 7.38 -1.36 -2.78
C SER A 62 6.33 -2.38 -3.21
N ARG A 63 6.60 -3.68 -3.02
CA ARG A 63 5.65 -4.75 -3.36
C ARG A 63 4.38 -4.64 -2.52
N ILE A 64 4.49 -4.34 -1.23
CA ILE A 64 3.34 -4.19 -0.33
C ILE A 64 2.50 -2.98 -0.76
N SER A 65 3.13 -1.81 -1.01
CA SER A 65 2.39 -0.62 -1.50
C SER A 65 1.63 -0.93 -2.80
N GLN A 66 2.28 -1.58 -3.77
CA GLN A 66 1.64 -1.97 -5.03
C GLN A 66 0.48 -2.94 -4.82
N ALA A 67 0.63 -3.93 -3.94
CA ALA A 67 -0.45 -4.87 -3.63
C ALA A 67 -1.66 -4.17 -2.99
N LEU A 68 -1.43 -3.21 -2.10
CA LEU A 68 -2.50 -2.39 -1.50
C LEU A 68 -3.20 -1.50 -2.53
N GLN A 69 -2.44 -0.90 -3.46
CA GLN A 69 -3.02 -0.12 -4.58
C GLN A 69 -3.91 -1.00 -5.48
N GLN A 70 -3.44 -2.21 -5.83
CA GLN A 70 -4.22 -3.15 -6.63
C GLN A 70 -5.50 -3.59 -5.90
N ALA A 71 -5.40 -3.89 -4.60
CA ALA A 71 -6.55 -4.24 -3.77
C ALA A 71 -7.54 -3.07 -3.66
N SER A 72 -7.06 -1.83 -3.54
CA SER A 72 -7.90 -0.62 -3.56
C SER A 72 -8.69 -0.50 -4.87
N GLN A 73 -8.00 -0.65 -6.00
CA GLN A 73 -8.63 -0.62 -7.33
C GLN A 73 -9.69 -1.72 -7.46
N GLN A 74 -9.42 -2.92 -6.93
CA GLN A 74 -10.39 -4.01 -6.97
C GLN A 74 -11.63 -3.72 -6.11
N ALA A 75 -11.46 -3.18 -4.90
CA ALA A 75 -12.58 -2.82 -4.03
C ALA A 75 -13.47 -1.75 -4.69
N ASN A 76 -12.87 -0.73 -5.31
CA ASN A 76 -13.60 0.33 -6.02
C ASN A 76 -14.34 -0.19 -7.26
N ARG A 77 -13.74 -1.13 -8.02
CA ARG A 77 -14.42 -1.81 -9.13
C ARG A 77 -15.63 -2.60 -8.64
N ASN A 78 -15.46 -3.42 -7.60
CA ASN A 78 -16.55 -4.20 -7.01
C ASN A 78 -17.68 -3.32 -6.47
N ALA A 79 -17.38 -2.12 -5.97
CA ALA A 79 -18.38 -1.15 -5.53
C ALA A 79 -19.17 -0.61 -6.74
N SER A 80 -18.47 -0.21 -7.80
CA SER A 80 -19.08 0.34 -9.03
C SER A 80 -19.98 -0.69 -9.73
N ASP A 81 -19.55 -1.95 -9.79
CA ASP A 81 -20.33 -3.04 -10.38
C ASP A 81 -21.63 -3.30 -9.59
N GLN A 82 -21.58 -3.21 -8.26
CA GLN A 82 -22.75 -3.40 -7.40
C GLN A 82 -23.75 -2.24 -7.47
N GLU A 83 -23.28 -1.00 -7.63
CA GLU A 83 -24.15 0.15 -7.90
C GLU A 83 -24.91 -0.03 -9.21
N GLY A 84 -24.22 -0.45 -10.28
CA GLY A 84 -24.81 -0.70 -11.58
C GLY A 84 -25.76 -1.90 -11.63
N ALA A 85 -25.54 -2.91 -10.79
CA ALA A 85 -26.45 -4.06 -10.67
C ALA A 85 -27.71 -3.71 -9.84
N SER A 86 -27.59 -2.85 -8.83
CA SER A 86 -28.71 -2.47 -7.95
C SER A 86 -29.66 -1.43 -8.56
N THR A 87 -29.20 -0.74 -9.62
CA THR A 87 -29.98 0.27 -10.34
C THR A 87 -30.68 -0.25 -11.60
N ARG A 88 -30.54 -1.54 -11.91
CA ARG A 88 -31.11 -2.20 -13.10
C ARG A 88 -32.18 -3.21 -12.70
#